data_AF-A0AAW4BIJ6-F1
#
_entry.id   AF-A0AAW4BIJ6-F1
#
_cell.length_a   1.000
_cell.length_b   1.000
_cell.length_c   1.000
_cell.angle_alpha   90.00
_cell.angle_beta   90.00
_cell.angle_gamma   90.00
#
_symmetry.space_group_name_H-M   'P 1'
#
loop_
_entity.id
_entity.type
_entity.pdbx_description
1 polymer ?
#
loop_
_entity_poly.entity_id
_entity_poly.type
_entity_poly.pdbx_seq_one_letter_code
_entity_poly.pdbx_strand_id
1 'polypeptide(L)'
;MLNFLLGRSSFHKKKQVIDSIREFDRFDDAEGVEEADALLIFKSDTQQCWLVFTSLRMYFVIDDAEQSLLKPMWARDKENMVVDSRIDLHIKDEKYSKETGKLYFGQMNNGIFYTLSLFSDVGLPGIILALANKHFIKGKG
;
A
#
# COMPACT_ATOMS: atom_id res chain seq x y z
N MET A 1 -4.24 -39.81 3.84
CA MET A 1 -2.86 -39.34 4.12
C MET A 1 -2.99 -37.91 4.65
N LEU A 2 -2.67 -37.72 5.93
CA LEU A 2 -2.90 -36.53 6.75
C LEU A 2 -1.91 -35.41 6.38
N ASN A 3 -2.38 -34.20 6.08
CA ASN A 3 -1.60 -32.94 6.09
C ASN A 3 -2.53 -31.76 6.45
N PHE A 4 -3.28 -31.93 7.53
CA PHE A 4 -4.19 -30.93 8.09
C PHE A 4 -3.79 -30.78 9.56
N LEU A 5 -2.77 -29.97 9.85
CA LEU A 5 -2.35 -29.49 11.19
C LEU A 5 -0.95 -28.88 11.06
N LEU A 6 -0.91 -27.56 10.85
CA LEU A 6 0.10 -26.60 11.34
C LEU A 6 -0.37 -25.27 10.76
N GLY A 7 -0.96 -24.42 11.60
CA GLY A 7 -1.68 -23.20 11.24
C GLY A 7 -0.83 -22.20 10.46
N ARG A 8 -0.67 -22.42 9.15
CA ARG A 8 -0.26 -21.38 8.21
C ARG A 8 -1.47 -20.51 7.98
N SER A 9 -1.60 -19.44 8.75
CA SER A 9 -2.40 -18.31 8.31
C SER A 9 -1.86 -17.93 6.92
N SER A 10 -2.74 -18.02 5.93
CA SER A 10 -2.42 -17.60 4.58
C SER A 10 -2.63 -16.10 4.50
N PHE A 11 -1.73 -15.39 3.84
CA PHE A 11 -1.93 -13.97 3.53
C PHE A 11 -3.31 -13.71 2.93
N HIS A 12 -3.88 -12.57 3.31
CA HIS A 12 -5.15 -12.09 2.85
C HIS A 12 -5.11 -11.77 1.36
N LYS A 13 -6.25 -11.97 0.68
CA LYS A 13 -6.39 -11.62 -0.74
C LYS A 13 -6.46 -10.10 -0.89
N LYS A 14 -6.10 -9.59 -2.07
CA LYS A 14 -6.19 -8.15 -2.42
C LYS A 14 -7.52 -7.51 -1.99
N LYS A 15 -8.66 -8.18 -2.21
CA LYS A 15 -9.98 -7.67 -1.82
C LYS A 15 -10.11 -7.50 -0.30
N GLN A 16 -9.66 -8.48 0.48
CA GLN A 16 -9.68 -8.41 1.95
C GLN A 16 -8.77 -7.28 2.46
N VAL A 17 -7.60 -7.10 1.84
CA VAL A 17 -6.70 -5.97 2.15
C VAL A 17 -7.38 -4.63 1.88
N ILE A 18 -8.05 -4.49 0.74
CA ILE A 18 -8.83 -3.29 0.41
C ILE A 18 -9.95 -3.07 1.43
N ASP A 19 -10.72 -4.11 1.75
CA ASP A 19 -11.84 -4.01 2.69
C ASP A 19 -11.38 -3.62 4.11
N SER A 20 -10.17 -4.00 4.51
CA SER A 20 -9.61 -3.71 5.84
C SER A 20 -9.41 -2.22 6.13
N ILE A 21 -9.33 -1.37 5.10
CA ILE A 21 -9.18 0.08 5.32
C ILE A 21 -10.41 0.69 6.00
N ARG A 22 -11.57 0.01 5.95
CA ARG A 22 -12.80 0.42 6.64
C ARG A 22 -12.64 0.47 8.16
N GLU A 23 -11.66 -0.25 8.71
CA GLU A 23 -11.35 -0.25 10.13
C GLU A 23 -10.47 0.92 10.57
N PHE A 24 -10.02 1.78 9.63
CA PHE A 24 -9.23 2.96 9.96
C PHE A 24 -10.12 4.07 10.51
N ASP A 25 -9.76 4.67 11.65
CA ASP A 25 -10.59 5.66 12.37
C ASP A 25 -11.10 6.84 11.53
N ARG A 26 -10.35 7.19 10.47
CA ARG A 26 -10.66 8.33 9.59
C ARG A 26 -11.27 7.92 8.25
N PHE A 27 -11.58 6.64 8.06
CA PHE A 27 -12.20 6.14 6.84
C PHE A 27 -13.55 6.84 6.58
N ASP A 28 -13.82 7.15 5.32
CA ASP A 28 -15.08 7.73 4.86
C ASP A 28 -15.70 6.84 3.79
N ASP A 29 -16.99 6.51 3.90
CA ASP A 29 -17.70 5.70 2.90
C ASP A 29 -17.72 6.35 1.51
N ALA A 30 -17.56 7.68 1.43
CA ALA A 30 -17.41 8.41 0.17
C ALA A 30 -16.12 8.06 -0.60
N GLU A 31 -15.18 7.34 0.01
CA GLU A 31 -13.94 6.90 -0.63
C GLU A 31 -14.13 5.88 -1.76
N GLY A 32 -15.26 5.18 -1.80
CA GLY A 32 -15.60 4.24 -2.87
C GLY A 32 -14.67 3.03 -2.94
N VAL A 33 -14.68 2.18 -1.90
CA VAL A 33 -13.79 1.00 -1.75
C VAL A 33 -13.81 0.06 -2.96
N GLU A 34 -14.94 -0.06 -3.66
CA GLU A 34 -15.08 -0.91 -4.85
C GLU A 34 -14.21 -0.45 -6.03
N GLU A 35 -13.85 0.83 -6.08
CA GLU A 35 -12.98 1.39 -7.11
C GLU A 35 -11.50 1.40 -6.70
N ALA A 36 -11.20 1.05 -5.44
CA ALA A 36 -9.86 1.16 -4.89
C ALA A 36 -8.86 0.19 -5.55
N ASP A 37 -7.61 0.63 -5.65
CA ASP A 37 -6.50 -0.23 -6.03
C ASP A 37 -5.59 -0.52 -4.85
N ALA A 38 -5.06 -1.74 -4.79
CA ALA A 38 -4.05 -2.13 -3.82
C ALA A 38 -2.78 -2.62 -4.55
N LEU A 39 -1.64 -2.09 -4.10
CA LEU A 39 -0.30 -2.38 -4.58
C LEU A 39 0.49 -3.10 -3.49
N LEU A 40 0.87 -4.35 -3.72
CA LEU A 40 1.78 -5.08 -2.84
C LEU A 40 3.18 -4.48 -3.00
N ILE A 41 3.75 -3.94 -1.93
CA ILE A 41 5.09 -3.32 -1.95
C ILE A 41 6.14 -4.14 -1.22
N PHE A 42 5.74 -4.94 -0.22
CA PHE A 42 6.65 -5.77 0.55
C PHE A 42 6.07 -7.16 0.72
N LYS A 43 6.92 -8.17 0.63
CA LYS A 43 6.58 -9.57 0.89
C LYS A 43 7.76 -10.31 1.50
N SER A 44 7.51 -10.94 2.65
CA SER A 44 8.34 -11.97 3.28
C SER A 44 7.50 -13.25 3.48
N ASP A 45 8.07 -14.23 4.17
CA ASP A 45 7.37 -15.46 4.53
C ASP A 45 6.25 -15.22 5.56
N THR A 46 6.35 -14.13 6.33
CA THR A 46 5.48 -13.85 7.49
C THR A 46 4.68 -12.56 7.35
N GLN A 47 5.09 -11.63 6.47
CA GLN A 47 4.47 -10.33 6.35
C GLN A 47 4.32 -9.87 4.89
N GLN A 48 3.20 -9.22 4.59
CA GLN A 48 2.99 -8.43 3.41
C GLN A 48 2.62 -7.01 3.78
N CYS A 49 3.09 -6.05 2.98
CA CYS A 49 2.69 -4.65 3.12
C CYS A 49 2.15 -4.11 1.80
N TRP A 50 1.07 -3.35 1.91
CA TRP A 50 0.31 -2.86 0.77
C TRP A 50 0.12 -1.36 0.84
N LEU A 51 0.08 -0.71 -0.32
CA LEU A 51 -0.48 0.62 -0.48
C LEU A 51 -1.87 0.50 -1.10
N VAL A 52 -2.89 1.03 -0.44
CA VAL A 52 -4.27 1.05 -0.96
C VAL A 52 -4.65 2.48 -1.34
N PHE A 53 -5.11 2.68 -2.56
CA PHE A 53 -5.48 3.97 -3.13
C PHE A 53 -7.00 4.02 -3.31
N THR A 54 -7.63 5.01 -2.68
CA THR A 54 -9.05 5.33 -2.82
C THR A 54 -9.22 6.69 -3.49
N SER A 55 -10.45 7.18 -3.67
CA SER A 55 -10.70 8.51 -4.21
C SER A 55 -10.22 9.65 -3.29
N LEU A 56 -10.09 9.41 -1.97
CA LEU A 56 -9.72 10.44 -0.98
C LEU A 56 -8.38 10.21 -0.30
N ARG A 57 -7.86 8.97 -0.24
CA ARG A 57 -6.69 8.65 0.58
C ARG A 57 -5.79 7.58 -0.03
N MET A 58 -4.54 7.58 0.45
CA MET A 58 -3.61 6.47 0.28
C MET A 58 -3.33 5.86 1.66
N TYR A 59 -3.60 4.57 1.82
CA TYR A 59 -3.38 3.81 3.05
C TYR A 59 -2.14 2.93 2.94
N PHE A 60 -1.50 2.68 4.06
CA PHE A 60 -0.54 1.61 4.22
C PHE A 60 -1.09 0.54 5.13
N VAL A 61 -1.17 -0.67 4.62
CA VAL A 61 -1.78 -1.82 5.29
C VAL A 61 -0.72 -2.90 5.50
N ILE A 62 -0.66 -3.44 6.72
CA ILE A 62 0.16 -4.61 7.06
C ILE A 62 -0.75 -5.84 7.14
N ASP A 63 -0.30 -6.92 6.52
CA ASP A 63 -0.85 -8.27 6.62
C ASP A 63 0.23 -9.19 7.19
N ASP A 64 0.15 -9.47 8.49
CA ASP A 64 1.09 -10.32 9.21
C ASP A 64 0.44 -11.68 9.47
N ALA A 65 0.97 -12.68 8.78
CA ALA A 65 0.46 -14.04 8.81
C ALA A 65 0.74 -14.72 10.17
N GLU A 66 1.85 -14.42 10.84
CA GLU A 66 2.18 -15.02 12.14
C GLU A 66 1.26 -14.50 13.24
N GLN A 67 0.97 -13.20 13.22
CA GLN A 67 0.11 -12.55 14.20
C GLN A 67 -1.38 -12.61 13.84
N SER A 68 -1.73 -13.16 12.67
CA SER A 68 -3.09 -13.12 12.12
C SER A 68 -3.67 -11.70 12.10
N LEU A 69 -2.83 -10.73 11.72
CA LEU A 69 -3.14 -9.30 11.76
C LEU A 69 -3.28 -8.77 10.35
N LEU A 70 -4.42 -8.15 10.05
CA LEU A 70 -4.61 -7.32 8.86
C LEU A 70 -5.02 -5.94 9.34
N LYS A 71 -4.16 -4.93 9.14
CA LYS A 71 -4.39 -3.62 9.77
C LYS A 71 -3.90 -2.44 8.92
N PRO A 72 -4.75 -1.42 8.68
CA PRO A 72 -4.30 -0.13 8.17
C PRO A 72 -3.50 0.60 9.26
N MET A 73 -2.24 0.92 8.97
CA MET A 73 -1.29 1.49 9.93
C MET A 73 -1.26 3.01 9.87
N TRP A 74 -1.34 3.58 8.66
CA TRP A 74 -1.44 5.02 8.44
C TRP A 74 -2.17 5.30 7.13
N ALA A 75 -2.69 6.52 7.01
CA ALA A 75 -3.28 7.04 5.78
C ALA A 75 -2.75 8.45 5.51
N ARG A 76 -2.62 8.81 4.23
CA ARG A 76 -2.34 10.17 3.78
C ARG A 76 -3.51 10.67 2.94
N ASP A 77 -4.04 11.83 3.29
CA ASP A 77 -5.15 12.46 2.58
C ASP A 77 -4.72 13.00 1.22
N LYS A 78 -5.60 12.87 0.22
CA LYS A 78 -5.43 13.41 -1.14
C LYS A 78 -5.04 14.89 -1.13
N GLU A 79 -5.66 15.68 -0.26
CA GLU A 79 -5.40 17.12 -0.12
C GLU A 79 -3.93 17.42 0.23
N ASN A 80 -3.25 16.48 0.92
CA ASN A 80 -1.84 16.58 1.26
C ASN A 80 -0.92 15.98 0.18
N MET A 81 -1.48 15.51 -0.93
CA MET A 81 -0.76 14.87 -2.04
C MET A 81 -1.05 15.53 -3.38
N VAL A 82 -2.00 16.46 -3.45
CA VAL A 82 -2.40 17.16 -4.67
C VAL A 82 -2.21 18.65 -4.49
N VAL A 83 -1.25 19.22 -5.22
CA VAL A 83 -0.97 20.66 -5.26
C VAL A 83 -1.09 21.13 -6.71
N ASP A 84 -1.86 22.19 -6.95
CA ASP A 84 -2.11 22.75 -8.29
C ASP A 84 -2.54 21.69 -9.33
N SER A 85 -3.43 20.78 -8.93
CA SER A 85 -3.92 19.66 -9.75
C SER A 85 -2.83 18.67 -10.20
N ARG A 86 -1.72 18.59 -9.47
CA ARG A 86 -0.62 17.64 -9.70
C ARG A 86 -0.34 16.83 -8.45
N ILE A 87 0.12 15.60 -8.64
CA ILE A 87 0.59 14.76 -7.53
C ILE A 87 1.93 15.30 -7.00
N ASP A 88 1.96 15.67 -5.73
CA ASP A 88 3.15 16.14 -5.02
C ASP A 88 3.49 15.23 -3.83
N LEU A 89 3.95 14.02 -4.14
CA LEU A 89 4.24 12.99 -3.14
C LEU A 89 5.69 12.98 -2.63
N HIS A 90 6.61 13.66 -3.33
CA HIS A 90 8.06 13.67 -3.04
C HIS A 90 8.58 12.26 -2.73
N ILE A 91 8.43 11.35 -3.69
CA ILE A 91 8.81 9.95 -3.51
C ILE A 91 10.28 9.79 -3.83
N LYS A 92 11.02 9.22 -2.88
CA LYS A 92 12.40 8.77 -3.09
C LYS A 92 12.48 7.30 -2.72
N ASP A 93 13.18 6.52 -3.52
CA ASP A 93 13.60 5.18 -3.12
C ASP A 93 15.12 5.03 -3.14
N GLU A 94 15.62 4.12 -2.33
CA GLU A 94 17.03 3.75 -2.32
C GLU A 94 17.20 2.27 -2.01
N LYS A 95 18.27 1.67 -2.54
CA LYS A 95 18.60 0.29 -2.24
C LYS A 95 19.03 0.17 -0.78
N TYR A 96 18.48 -0.82 -0.07
CA TYR A 96 18.83 -1.09 1.32
C TYR A 96 19.63 -2.39 1.47
N SER A 97 19.21 -3.46 0.80
CA SER A 97 19.92 -4.74 0.76
C SER A 97 19.92 -5.32 -0.67
N LYS A 98 20.30 -6.60 -0.80
CA LYS A 98 20.20 -7.32 -2.07
C LYS A 98 18.75 -7.58 -2.46
N GLU A 99 17.89 -7.87 -1.49
CA GLU A 99 16.48 -8.22 -1.71
C GLU A 99 15.51 -7.05 -1.47
N THR A 100 15.90 -6.03 -0.71
CA THR A 100 14.99 -4.94 -0.30
C THR A 100 15.51 -3.53 -0.61
N GLY A 101 14.58 -2.62 -0.84
CA GLY A 101 14.79 -1.19 -0.89
C GLY A 101 14.02 -0.47 0.21
N LYS A 102 14.30 0.82 0.40
CA LYS A 102 13.53 1.73 1.25
C LYS A 102 12.84 2.79 0.40
N LEU A 103 11.58 3.04 0.70
CA LEU A 103 10.73 4.04 0.07
C LEU A 103 10.40 5.14 1.08
N TYR A 104 10.59 6.39 0.69
CA TYR A 104 10.33 7.58 1.49
C TYR A 104 9.27 8.43 0.81
N PHE A 105 8.38 9.02 1.61
CA PHE A 105 7.32 9.91 1.15
C PHE A 105 7.45 11.29 1.81
N GLY A 106 7.92 12.29 1.07
CA GLY A 106 8.15 13.63 1.61
C GLY A 106 9.14 13.62 2.77
N GLN A 107 8.78 14.26 3.88
CA GLN A 107 9.63 14.39 5.08
C GLN A 107 9.48 13.23 6.08
N MET A 108 9.02 12.05 5.63
CA MET A 108 8.94 10.89 6.53
C MET A 108 10.35 10.46 6.96
N ASN A 109 10.64 10.59 8.26
CA ASN A 109 11.92 10.19 8.85
C ASN A 109 12.16 8.67 8.76
N ASN A 110 11.09 7.88 8.70
CA ASN A 110 11.14 6.43 8.58
C ASN A 110 10.63 6.01 7.21
N GLY A 111 11.52 5.47 6.38
CA GLY A 111 11.17 4.84 5.11
C GLY A 111 10.50 3.48 5.31
N ILE A 112 9.75 3.06 4.32
CA ILE A 112 9.06 1.76 4.28
C ILE A 112 9.89 0.81 3.44
N PHE A 113 10.06 -0.42 3.93
CA PHE A 113 10.73 -1.45 3.14
C PHE A 113 9.85 -1.92 1.99
N TYR A 114 10.47 -2.20 0.86
CA TYR A 114 9.83 -2.83 -0.28
C TYR A 114 10.71 -3.94 -0.84
N THR A 115 10.11 -4.94 -1.46
CA THR A 115 10.81 -6.10 -2.03
C THR A 115 11.21 -5.78 -3.47
N LEU A 116 12.51 -5.76 -3.78
CA LEU A 116 13.03 -5.35 -5.09
C LEU A 116 12.51 -6.23 -6.24
N SER A 117 12.36 -7.54 -6.01
CA SER A 117 11.90 -8.49 -7.02
C SER A 117 10.43 -8.31 -7.43
N LEU A 118 9.64 -7.52 -6.69
CA LEU A 118 8.28 -7.15 -7.11
C LEU A 118 8.28 -6.09 -8.22
N PHE A 119 9.43 -5.45 -8.48
CA PHE A 119 9.56 -4.25 -9.31
C PHE A 119 10.76 -4.34 -10.27
N SER A 120 11.08 -5.53 -10.78
CA SER A 120 12.26 -5.78 -11.62
C SER A 120 12.33 -4.93 -12.89
N ASP A 121 11.17 -4.62 -13.48
CA ASP A 121 11.08 -4.01 -14.82
C ASP A 121 10.60 -2.56 -14.80
N VAL A 122 10.07 -2.09 -13.66
CA VAL A 122 9.47 -0.76 -13.50
C VAL A 122 9.76 -0.24 -12.10
N GLY A 123 10.24 1.01 -12.01
CA GLY A 123 10.49 1.64 -10.72
C GLY A 123 9.22 1.81 -9.89
N LEU A 124 9.26 1.36 -8.63
CA LEU A 124 8.17 1.49 -7.66
C LEU A 124 7.62 2.93 -7.54
N PRO A 125 8.46 4.00 -7.47
CA PRO A 125 7.94 5.38 -7.45
C PRO A 125 7.03 5.71 -8.63
N GLY A 126 7.36 5.22 -9.84
CA GLY A 126 6.56 5.45 -11.05
C GLY A 126 5.19 4.78 -10.97
N ILE A 127 5.12 3.56 -10.44
CA ILE A 127 3.85 2.83 -10.25
C ILE A 127 2.97 3.56 -9.24
N ILE A 128 3.55 3.99 -8.11
CA ILE A 128 2.82 4.75 -7.09
C ILE A 128 2.27 6.05 -7.67
N LEU A 129 3.08 6.79 -8.43
CA LEU A 129 2.62 8.02 -9.09
C LEU A 129 1.50 7.74 -10.09
N ALA A 130 1.57 6.65 -10.86
CA ALA A 130 0.52 6.28 -11.80
C ALA A 130 -0.81 5.98 -11.09
N LEU A 131 -0.78 5.23 -9.98
CA LEU A 131 -1.96 4.94 -9.16
C LEU A 131 -2.51 6.20 -8.48
N ALA A 132 -1.65 7.03 -7.90
CA ALA A 132 -2.05 8.32 -7.32
C ALA A 132 -2.72 9.22 -8.37
N ASN A 133 -2.17 9.29 -9.59
CA ASN A 133 -2.79 10.06 -10.68
C ASN A 133 -4.16 9.51 -11.09
N LYS A 134 -4.30 8.17 -11.18
CA LYS A 134 -5.57 7.50 -11.49
C LYS A 134 -6.65 7.92 -10.50
N HIS A 135 -6.35 7.84 -9.20
CA HIS A 135 -7.35 7.99 -8.13
C HIS A 135 -7.58 9.43 -7.69
N PHE A 136 -6.55 10.27 -7.71
CA PHE A 136 -6.66 11.63 -7.17
C PHE A 136 -6.89 12.70 -8.24
N ILE A 137 -6.46 12.49 -9.48
CA ILE A 137 -6.57 13.48 -10.54
C ILE A 137 -7.62 13.07 -11.59
N LYS A 138 -7.54 11.83 -12.09
CA LYS A 138 -8.36 11.37 -13.22
C LYS A 138 -9.81 10.99 -12.84
N GLY A 139 -10.22 11.16 -11.58
CA GLY A 139 -11.57 10.88 -11.08
C GLY A 139 -12.63 11.97 -11.34
N LYS A 140 -12.42 12.86 -12.32
CA LYS A 140 -13.46 13.77 -12.83
C LYS A 140 -13.44 13.78 -14.35
N GLY A 141 -14.24 12.91 -14.93
CA GLY A 141 -14.67 12.92 -16.33
C GLY A 141 -16.10 12.41 -16.37
#